data_AF-A0A9E5J8I8-F1
#
_entry.id   AF-A0A9E5J8I8-F1
#
_cell.length_a   1.000
_cell.length_b   1.000
_cell.length_c   1.000
_cell.angle_alpha   90.00
_cell.angle_beta   90.00
_cell.angle_gamma   90.00
#
_symmetry.space_group_name_H-M   'P 1'
#
loop_
_entity.id
_entity.type
_entity.pdbx_description
1 polymer ?
#
loop_
_entity_poly.entity_id
_entity_poly.type
_entity_poly.pdbx_seq_one_letter_code
_entity_poly.pdbx_strand_id
1 'polypeptide(L)'
;MVAPSASSPPKPLSAPQKAMRKMGLVRDIDLALHIPLRYEDETHIVQLKEAREGDSVQIQATVTAAEVQLRPRRQLLVTVDDGTGTCVLRFFSFYPAQQKALAVGQVIRARGEIRGGFWGLTMMHPAFKSATGELPSALTPVYPTSAGLPQAYLRRAIAGALSRADLSESLPPSLAWPQAPRGQAMHSLRQALTYLHHPAADASIAALEDRSHPAWQRLKAEELLAQQLSQHMAKQERDRLRAPALKAQKGGWHDQFQAALPFQLTAAQQRVGKEI
;
A
#
# COMPACT_ATOMS: atom_id res chain seq x y z
N MET A 1 -10.66 -44.32 -29.15
CA MET A 1 -9.84 -43.13 -29.45
C MET A 1 -10.66 -41.91 -29.06
N VAL A 2 -10.34 -41.26 -27.93
CA VAL A 2 -11.04 -40.06 -27.46
C VAL A 2 -10.36 -38.86 -28.13
N ALA A 3 -11.14 -38.11 -28.92
CA ALA A 3 -10.64 -36.91 -29.60
C ALA A 3 -10.23 -35.85 -28.56
N PRO A 4 -9.11 -35.13 -28.78
CA PRO A 4 -8.71 -34.04 -27.89
C PRO A 4 -9.70 -32.88 -28.04
N SER A 5 -10.28 -32.44 -26.92
CA SER A 5 -11.13 -31.26 -26.85
C SER A 5 -10.34 -30.01 -27.26
N ALA A 6 -10.75 -29.37 -28.35
CA ALA A 6 -10.16 -28.12 -28.81
C ALA A 6 -10.30 -27.03 -27.73
N SER A 7 -9.18 -26.55 -27.19
CA SER A 7 -9.17 -25.44 -26.24
C SER A 7 -9.64 -24.17 -26.93
N SER A 8 -10.69 -23.54 -26.41
CA SER A 8 -11.21 -22.27 -26.91
C SER A 8 -10.13 -21.18 -26.91
N PRO A 9 -10.13 -20.25 -27.88
CA PRO A 9 -9.14 -19.18 -27.93
C PRO A 9 -9.23 -18.30 -26.66
N PRO A 10 -8.09 -17.80 -26.15
CA PRO A 10 -8.07 -17.02 -24.92
C PRO A 10 -8.90 -15.74 -25.09
N LYS A 11 -9.85 -15.54 -24.16
CA LYS A 11 -10.74 -14.38 -24.15
C LYS A 11 -9.92 -13.09 -24.04
N PRO A 12 -10.26 -12.02 -24.79
CA PRO A 12 -9.52 -10.76 -24.71
C PRO A 12 -9.61 -10.16 -23.30
N LEU A 13 -8.52 -9.56 -22.84
CA LEU A 13 -8.44 -8.97 -21.51
C LEU A 13 -9.36 -7.74 -21.37
N SER A 14 -10.07 -7.68 -20.26
CA SER A 14 -10.82 -6.49 -19.84
C SER A 14 -9.88 -5.31 -19.54
N ALA A 15 -10.43 -4.08 -19.53
CA ALA A 15 -9.64 -2.89 -19.22
C ALA A 15 -8.93 -2.95 -17.85
N PRO A 16 -9.59 -3.39 -16.75
CA PRO A 16 -8.90 -3.58 -15.47
C PRO A 16 -7.76 -4.59 -15.52
N GLN A 17 -7.92 -5.70 -16.27
CA GLN A 17 -6.86 -6.70 -16.44
C GLN A 17 -5.66 -6.14 -17.19
N LYS A 18 -5.88 -5.32 -18.23
CA LYS A 18 -4.80 -4.63 -18.95
C LYS A 18 -4.06 -3.65 -18.04
N ALA A 19 -4.79 -2.88 -17.24
CA ALA A 19 -4.20 -1.94 -16.28
C ALA A 19 -3.37 -2.66 -15.21
N MET A 20 -3.88 -3.78 -14.67
CA MET A 20 -3.18 -4.63 -13.70
C MET A 20 -1.85 -5.15 -14.27
N ARG A 21 -1.85 -5.70 -15.49
CA ARG A 21 -0.62 -6.15 -16.17
C ARG A 21 0.39 -5.01 -16.40
N LYS A 22 -0.08 -3.82 -16.76
CA LYS A 22 0.79 -2.64 -16.92
C LYS A 22 1.48 -2.24 -15.60
N MET A 23 0.85 -2.52 -14.46
CA MET A 23 1.44 -2.33 -13.13
C MET A 23 2.37 -3.48 -12.69
N GLY A 24 2.58 -4.50 -13.53
CA GLY A 24 3.38 -5.68 -13.16
C GLY A 24 2.61 -6.71 -12.32
N LEU A 25 1.31 -6.52 -12.10
CA LEU A 25 0.46 -7.44 -11.35
C LEU A 25 -0.03 -8.56 -12.28
N VAL A 26 0.78 -9.60 -12.44
CA VAL A 26 0.53 -10.68 -13.41
C VAL A 26 0.23 -12.00 -12.73
N ARG A 27 1.07 -12.39 -11.77
CA ARG A 27 1.01 -13.65 -11.03
C ARG A 27 0.31 -13.46 -9.69
N ASP A 28 -0.20 -14.53 -9.10
CA ASP A 28 -0.84 -14.47 -7.79
C ASP A 28 0.09 -13.90 -6.71
N ILE A 29 1.39 -14.21 -6.76
CA ILE A 29 2.38 -13.64 -5.84
C ILE A 29 2.58 -12.13 -6.04
N ASP A 30 2.49 -11.62 -7.28
CA ASP A 30 2.63 -10.18 -7.55
C ASP A 30 1.47 -9.41 -6.91
N LEU A 31 0.26 -9.97 -6.93
CA LEU A 31 -0.91 -9.39 -6.27
C LEU A 31 -0.85 -9.54 -4.74
N ALA A 32 -0.36 -10.69 -4.25
CA ALA A 32 -0.18 -10.92 -2.81
C ALA A 32 0.89 -10.00 -2.19
N LEU A 33 1.87 -9.55 -2.97
CA LEU A 33 2.87 -8.58 -2.54
C LEU A 33 2.49 -7.13 -2.86
N HIS A 34 1.31 -6.88 -3.45
CA HIS A 34 0.80 -5.53 -3.73
C HIS A 34 0.15 -4.92 -2.48
N ILE A 35 0.97 -4.59 -1.49
CA ILE A 35 0.53 -4.19 -0.15
C ILE A 35 -0.24 -2.85 -0.16
N PRO A 36 -1.25 -2.66 0.73
CA PRO A 36 -1.96 -1.39 0.84
C PRO A 36 -1.05 -0.21 1.20
N LEU A 37 -1.37 0.98 0.67
CA LEU A 37 -0.73 2.26 1.00
C LEU A 37 -1.21 2.81 2.35
N ARG A 38 -2.49 2.61 2.65
CA ARG A 38 -3.16 3.05 3.87
C ARG A 38 -4.40 2.18 4.12
N TYR A 39 -5.03 2.40 5.26
CA TYR A 39 -6.25 1.73 5.67
C TYR A 39 -7.31 2.77 6.01
N GLU A 40 -8.56 2.45 5.68
CA GLU A 40 -9.72 3.29 5.97
C GLU A 40 -10.63 2.53 6.92
N ASP A 41 -11.02 3.17 8.02
CA ASP A 41 -11.98 2.57 8.94
C ASP A 41 -13.41 2.79 8.44
N GLU A 42 -13.96 1.74 7.86
CA GLU A 42 -15.37 1.65 7.48
C GLU A 42 -16.17 0.73 8.42
N THR A 43 -15.55 0.24 9.50
CA THR A 43 -16.09 -0.83 10.37
C THR A 43 -17.14 -0.34 11.35
N HIS A 44 -17.17 0.97 11.61
CA HIS A 44 -18.12 1.62 12.50
C HIS A 44 -18.72 2.88 11.86
N ILE A 45 -19.80 3.37 12.48
CA ILE A 45 -20.44 4.64 12.13
C ILE A 45 -20.20 5.62 13.27
N VAL A 46 -19.74 6.82 12.94
CA VAL A 46 -19.56 7.94 13.88
C VAL A 46 -20.78 8.84 13.78
N GLN A 47 -21.33 9.25 14.93
CA GLN A 47 -22.40 10.25 14.97
C GLN A 47 -21.81 11.65 14.73
N LEU A 48 -22.53 12.52 14.02
CA LEU A 48 -22.07 13.86 13.67
C LEU A 48 -21.76 14.71 14.91
N LYS A 49 -22.50 14.53 16.01
CA LYS A 49 -22.21 15.23 17.28
C LYS A 49 -20.85 14.84 17.91
N GLU A 50 -20.31 13.66 17.55
CA GLU A 50 -19.05 13.11 18.09
C GLU A 50 -17.86 13.39 17.18
N ALA A 51 -18.13 13.69 15.90
CA ALA A 51 -17.14 13.98 14.90
C ALA A 51 -16.42 15.32 15.18
N ARG A 52 -15.10 15.33 15.06
CA ARG A 52 -14.29 16.54 15.25
C ARG A 52 -13.72 17.02 13.92
N GLU A 53 -13.43 18.31 13.85
CA GLU A 53 -12.73 18.88 12.70
C GLU A 53 -11.37 18.21 12.50
N GLY A 54 -11.09 17.82 11.25
CA GLY A 54 -9.89 17.07 10.85
C GLY A 54 -10.06 15.55 10.87
N ASP A 55 -11.10 15.02 11.51
CA ASP A 55 -11.30 13.57 11.57
C ASP A 55 -11.77 13.02 10.22
N SER A 56 -11.20 11.90 9.78
CA SER A 56 -11.68 11.14 8.63
C SER A 56 -12.60 10.01 9.09
N VAL A 57 -13.91 10.27 9.08
CA VAL A 57 -14.94 9.39 9.67
C VAL A 57 -15.92 8.88 8.63
N GLN A 58 -16.60 7.77 8.96
CA GLN A 58 -17.75 7.27 8.24
C GLN A 58 -19.02 7.61 9.01
N ILE A 59 -19.94 8.34 8.39
CA ILE A 59 -21.26 8.67 8.93
C ILE A 59 -22.34 7.89 8.19
N GLN A 60 -23.49 7.68 8.83
CA GLN A 60 -24.71 7.19 8.19
C GLN A 60 -25.82 8.20 8.42
N ALA A 61 -26.36 8.78 7.36
CA ALA A 61 -27.28 9.91 7.46
C ALA A 61 -28.31 9.91 6.31
N THR A 62 -29.44 10.58 6.55
CA THR A 62 -30.50 10.79 5.56
C THR A 62 -30.24 12.08 4.80
N VAL A 63 -30.35 12.06 3.47
CA VAL A 63 -30.27 13.26 2.65
C VAL A 63 -31.52 14.12 2.88
N THR A 64 -31.34 15.34 3.38
CA THR A 64 -32.42 16.29 3.65
C THR A 64 -32.52 17.38 2.58
N ALA A 65 -31.42 17.71 1.92
CA ALA A 65 -31.40 18.61 0.77
C ALA A 65 -30.33 18.19 -0.24
N ALA A 66 -30.60 18.39 -1.54
CA ALA A 66 -29.63 18.16 -2.60
C ALA A 66 -29.83 19.20 -3.71
N GLU A 67 -28.82 20.03 -3.94
CA GLU A 67 -28.89 21.12 -4.91
C GLU A 67 -27.63 21.21 -5.77
N VAL A 68 -27.83 21.53 -7.05
CA VAL A 68 -26.73 21.85 -7.96
C VAL A 68 -26.57 23.35 -8.01
N GLN A 69 -25.49 23.85 -7.41
CA GLN A 69 -25.10 25.24 -7.52
C GLN A 69 -24.21 25.42 -8.76
N LEU A 70 -24.51 26.43 -9.58
CA LEU A 70 -23.80 26.68 -10.83
C LEU A 70 -22.71 27.75 -10.73
N ARG A 71 -22.71 28.57 -9.67
CA ARG A 71 -21.78 29.70 -9.49
C ARG A 71 -21.11 29.67 -8.12
N PRO A 72 -19.84 30.10 -7.98
CA PRO A 72 -18.92 30.52 -9.06
C PRO A 72 -18.42 29.36 -9.93
N ARG A 73 -18.61 28.11 -9.48
CA ARG A 73 -18.36 26.88 -10.25
C ARG A 73 -19.46 25.88 -9.99
N ARG A 74 -19.72 25.00 -10.96
CA ARG A 74 -20.69 23.91 -10.81
C ARG A 74 -20.28 22.97 -9.67
N GLN A 75 -21.15 22.80 -8.69
CA GLN A 75 -20.98 21.87 -7.56
C GLN A 75 -22.32 21.29 -7.14
N LEU A 76 -22.31 20.07 -6.63
CA LEU A 76 -23.45 19.45 -5.96
C LEU A 76 -23.24 19.60 -4.46
N LEU A 77 -24.19 20.25 -3.80
CA LEU A 77 -24.27 20.32 -2.34
C LEU A 77 -25.37 19.37 -1.87
N VAL A 78 -25.03 18.51 -0.91
CA VAL A 78 -25.96 17.55 -0.34
C VAL A 78 -25.92 17.72 1.18
N THR A 79 -27.01 18.19 1.76
CA THR A 79 -27.16 18.25 3.21
C THR A 79 -27.67 16.91 3.69
N VAL A 80 -26.98 16.35 4.68
CA VAL A 80 -27.38 15.11 5.36
C VAL A 80 -27.61 15.37 6.83
N ASP A 81 -28.50 14.59 7.43
CA ASP A 81 -28.88 14.63 8.84
C ASP A 81 -28.87 13.20 9.41
N ASP A 82 -28.15 12.99 10.51
CA ASP A 82 -28.07 11.70 11.21
C ASP A 82 -28.93 11.62 12.48
N GLY A 83 -29.74 12.65 12.75
CA GLY A 83 -30.56 12.83 13.94
C GLY A 83 -29.84 13.54 15.08
N THR A 84 -28.52 13.72 15.00
CA THR A 84 -27.70 14.41 16.02
C THR A 84 -27.11 15.73 15.52
N GLY A 85 -26.99 15.88 14.21
CA GLY A 85 -26.53 17.10 13.57
C GLY A 85 -26.66 17.02 12.06
N THR A 86 -26.23 18.09 11.39
CA THR A 86 -26.23 18.17 9.93
C THR A 86 -24.82 18.32 9.38
N CYS A 87 -24.60 17.77 8.19
CA CYS A 87 -23.34 17.89 7.46
C CYS A 87 -23.61 18.17 5.99
N VAL A 88 -22.85 19.09 5.39
CA VAL A 88 -22.92 19.36 3.95
C VAL A 88 -21.82 18.61 3.21
N LEU A 89 -22.20 17.67 2.35
CA LEU A 89 -21.30 16.97 1.43
C LEU A 89 -21.17 17.81 0.15
N ARG A 90 -19.95 18.18 -0.21
CA ARG A 90 -19.66 19.03 -1.38
C ARG A 90 -18.91 18.26 -2.45
N PHE A 91 -19.47 18.22 -3.66
CA PHE A 91 -18.86 17.59 -4.83
C PHE A 91 -18.63 18.60 -5.95
N PHE A 92 -17.38 18.79 -6.37
CA PHE A 92 -16.99 19.63 -7.51
C PHE A 92 -17.08 18.91 -8.87
N SER A 93 -17.03 17.59 -8.84
CA SER A 93 -17.27 16.72 -9.99
C SER A 93 -18.28 15.66 -9.61
N PHE A 94 -19.37 15.57 -10.38
CA PHE A 94 -20.42 14.59 -10.15
C PHE A 94 -21.14 14.21 -11.45
N TYR A 95 -21.71 13.01 -11.45
CA TYR A 95 -22.45 12.45 -12.58
C TYR A 95 -23.94 12.29 -12.25
N PRO A 96 -24.84 12.24 -13.24
CA PRO A 96 -26.29 12.11 -12.99
C PRO A 96 -26.66 10.92 -12.09
N ALA A 97 -25.94 9.80 -12.19
CA ALA A 97 -26.14 8.65 -11.32
C ALA A 97 -25.86 8.96 -9.84
N GLN A 98 -24.83 9.76 -9.54
CA GLN A 98 -24.53 10.18 -8.17
C GLN A 98 -25.61 11.14 -7.65
N GLN A 99 -26.07 12.08 -8.48
CA GLN A 99 -27.16 12.98 -8.11
C GLN A 99 -28.44 12.21 -7.76
N LYS A 100 -28.78 11.17 -8.52
CA LYS A 100 -29.92 10.29 -8.22
C LYS A 100 -29.73 9.50 -6.93
N ALA A 101 -28.53 8.97 -6.68
CA ALA A 101 -28.20 8.24 -5.47
C ALA A 101 -28.16 9.13 -4.21
N LEU A 102 -28.01 10.44 -4.39
CA LEU A 102 -28.00 11.47 -3.35
C LEU A 102 -29.29 12.31 -3.37
N ALA A 103 -30.39 11.76 -3.88
CA ALA A 103 -31.69 12.44 -3.83
C ALA A 103 -32.20 12.54 -2.38
N VAL A 104 -33.04 13.53 -2.11
CA VAL A 104 -33.69 13.71 -0.79
C VAL A 104 -34.42 12.43 -0.37
N GLY A 105 -34.29 12.08 0.91
CA GLY A 105 -34.86 10.86 1.50
C GLY A 105 -33.99 9.61 1.37
N GLN A 106 -32.90 9.64 0.60
CA GLN A 106 -31.94 8.52 0.56
C GLN A 106 -31.14 8.45 1.86
N VAL A 107 -30.94 7.23 2.38
CA VAL A 107 -30.03 6.97 3.50
C VAL A 107 -28.70 6.48 2.94
N ILE A 108 -27.62 7.20 3.26
CA ILE A 108 -26.29 6.93 2.72
C ILE A 108 -25.28 6.73 3.84
N ARG A 109 -24.20 5.99 3.52
CA ARG A 109 -22.97 6.01 4.29
C ARG A 109 -21.97 6.88 3.54
N ALA A 110 -21.50 7.95 4.17
CA ALA A 110 -20.50 8.85 3.61
C ALA A 110 -19.23 8.79 4.44
N ARG A 111 -18.08 8.69 3.79
CA ARG A 111 -16.76 8.70 4.43
C ARG A 111 -15.91 9.82 3.86
N GLY A 112 -15.40 10.66 4.73
CA GLY A 112 -14.60 11.82 4.35
C GLY A 112 -14.02 12.53 5.57
N GLU A 113 -13.12 13.46 5.30
CA GLU A 113 -12.60 14.37 6.32
C GLU A 113 -13.67 15.40 6.69
N ILE A 114 -13.94 15.54 7.99
CA ILE A 114 -14.82 16.55 8.55
C ILE A 114 -14.08 17.88 8.58
N ARG A 115 -14.69 18.89 7.97
CA ARG A 115 -14.26 20.28 8.03
C ARG A 115 -15.27 21.05 8.86
N GLY A 116 -14.80 21.59 9.98
CA GLY A 116 -15.54 22.53 10.80
C GLY A 116 -15.53 23.92 10.18
N GLY A 117 -16.46 24.76 10.60
CA GLY A 117 -16.53 26.15 10.17
C GLY A 117 -17.77 26.85 10.70
N PHE A 118 -17.83 28.16 10.46
CA PHE A 118 -18.95 29.01 10.88
C PHE A 118 -20.32 28.51 10.37
N TRP A 119 -20.33 27.75 9.27
CA TRP A 119 -21.54 27.26 8.59
C TRP A 119 -21.89 25.79 8.89
N GLY A 120 -21.27 25.20 9.92
CA GLY A 120 -21.48 23.80 10.31
C GLY A 120 -20.48 22.83 9.68
N LEU A 121 -20.73 21.53 9.88
CA LEU A 121 -19.85 20.46 9.42
C LEU A 121 -19.96 20.27 7.91
N THR A 122 -18.82 20.06 7.26
CA THR A 122 -18.77 19.81 5.82
C THR A 122 -17.79 18.69 5.47
N MET A 123 -18.07 17.96 4.39
CA MET A 123 -17.13 16.99 3.81
C MET A 123 -16.87 17.34 2.35
N MET A 124 -15.59 17.36 1.97
CA MET A 124 -15.16 17.69 0.61
C MET A 124 -14.92 16.42 -0.18
N HIS A 125 -15.71 16.18 -1.23
CA HIS A 125 -15.64 14.98 -2.05
C HIS A 125 -15.60 13.66 -1.24
N PRO A 126 -16.50 13.45 -0.27
CA PRO A 126 -16.53 12.20 0.47
C PRO A 126 -16.85 11.03 -0.48
N ALA A 127 -16.28 9.87 -0.17
CA ALA A 127 -16.78 8.63 -0.75
C ALA A 127 -18.17 8.36 -0.16
N PHE A 128 -19.10 7.85 -0.97
CA PHE A 128 -20.41 7.48 -0.46
C PHE A 128 -20.91 6.18 -1.10
N LYS A 129 -21.76 5.49 -0.34
CA LYS A 129 -22.51 4.31 -0.76
C LYS A 129 -23.91 4.37 -0.17
N SER A 130 -24.85 3.65 -0.77
CA SER A 130 -26.15 3.43 -0.14
C SER A 130 -25.93 2.76 1.22
N ALA A 131 -26.72 3.14 2.23
CA ALA A 131 -26.65 2.56 3.57
C ALA A 131 -27.29 1.16 3.64
N THR A 132 -26.98 0.29 2.68
CA THR A 132 -27.48 -1.08 2.60
C THR A 132 -26.40 -2.07 3.05
N GLY A 133 -26.82 -3.09 3.79
CA GLY A 133 -25.95 -4.17 4.25
C GLY A 133 -25.15 -3.87 5.52
N GLU A 134 -24.38 -4.87 5.94
CA GLU A 134 -23.56 -4.82 7.14
C GLU A 134 -22.32 -3.93 6.96
N LEU A 135 -21.71 -3.54 8.08
CA LEU A 135 -20.43 -2.87 8.07
C LEU A 135 -19.31 -3.90 7.82
N PRO A 136 -18.21 -3.52 7.14
CA PRO A 136 -17.02 -4.34 7.06
C PRO A 136 -16.56 -4.81 8.45
N SER A 137 -16.14 -6.07 8.56
CA SER A 137 -15.58 -6.66 9.78
C SER A 137 -14.07 -6.39 9.96
N ALA A 138 -13.46 -5.70 9.00
CA ALA A 138 -12.03 -5.45 8.91
C ALA A 138 -11.79 -4.05 8.33
N LEU A 139 -10.64 -3.47 8.65
CA LEU A 139 -10.22 -2.20 8.07
C LEU A 139 -10.12 -2.32 6.55
N THR A 140 -10.56 -1.29 5.82
CA THR A 140 -10.59 -1.31 4.36
C THR A 140 -9.23 -0.92 3.80
N PRO A 141 -8.50 -1.83 3.12
CA PRO A 141 -7.22 -1.50 2.51
C PRO A 141 -7.40 -0.58 1.29
N VAL A 142 -6.49 0.38 1.12
CA VAL A 142 -6.39 1.20 -0.10
C VAL A 142 -5.08 0.91 -0.80
N TYR A 143 -5.18 0.40 -2.03
CA TYR A 143 -4.03 -0.03 -2.81
C TYR A 143 -3.47 1.07 -3.71
N PRO A 144 -2.18 1.03 -4.05
CA PRO A 144 -1.68 1.76 -5.22
C PRO A 144 -2.48 1.32 -6.45
N THR A 145 -2.92 2.27 -7.28
CA THR A 145 -3.74 1.98 -8.46
C THR A 145 -3.42 2.93 -9.62
N SER A 146 -3.93 2.59 -10.81
CA SER A 146 -3.83 3.40 -12.03
C SER A 146 -5.22 3.70 -12.63
N ALA A 147 -5.27 4.62 -13.58
CA ALA A 147 -6.52 4.96 -14.27
C ALA A 147 -7.16 3.69 -14.90
N GLY A 148 -8.46 3.52 -14.68
CA GLY A 148 -9.21 2.35 -15.18
C GLY A 148 -9.10 1.09 -14.30
N LEU A 149 -8.47 1.18 -13.13
CA LEU A 149 -8.39 0.09 -12.16
C LEU A 149 -9.05 0.49 -10.81
N PRO A 150 -10.34 0.18 -10.60
CA PRO A 150 -11.05 0.54 -9.37
C PRO A 150 -10.54 -0.24 -8.14
N GLN A 151 -10.55 0.41 -6.98
CA GLN A 151 -10.16 -0.21 -5.69
C GLN A 151 -10.95 -1.50 -5.39
N ALA A 152 -12.26 -1.52 -5.65
CA ALA A 152 -13.09 -2.71 -5.45
C ALA A 152 -12.65 -3.89 -6.34
N TYR A 153 -12.19 -3.61 -7.57
CA TYR A 153 -11.66 -4.65 -8.45
C TYR A 153 -10.33 -5.20 -7.90
N LEU A 154 -9.41 -4.30 -7.51
CA LEU A 154 -8.13 -4.68 -6.90
C LEU A 154 -8.31 -5.52 -5.63
N ARG A 155 -9.14 -5.06 -4.68
CA ARG A 155 -9.43 -5.79 -3.44
C ARG A 155 -9.87 -7.22 -3.71
N ARG A 156 -10.81 -7.41 -4.64
CA ARG A 156 -11.30 -8.75 -5.02
C ARG A 156 -10.22 -9.59 -5.69
N ALA A 157 -9.44 -9.00 -6.59
CA ALA A 157 -8.36 -9.70 -7.29
C ALA A 157 -7.27 -10.17 -6.31
N ILE A 158 -6.85 -9.28 -5.39
CA ILE A 158 -5.84 -9.54 -4.37
C ILE A 158 -6.32 -10.59 -3.37
N ALA A 159 -7.57 -10.49 -2.87
CA ALA A 159 -8.14 -11.49 -1.98
C ALA A 159 -8.14 -12.89 -2.61
N GLY A 160 -8.49 -12.98 -3.90
CA GLY A 160 -8.42 -14.24 -4.65
C GLY A 160 -6.98 -14.70 -4.90
N ALA A 161 -6.03 -13.80 -5.10
CA ALA A 161 -4.63 -14.14 -5.28
C ALA A 161 -3.99 -14.64 -3.98
N LEU A 162 -4.29 -14.02 -2.83
CA LEU A 162 -3.79 -14.45 -1.52
C LEU A 162 -4.18 -15.89 -1.16
N SER A 163 -5.36 -16.34 -1.59
CA SER A 163 -5.79 -17.72 -1.35
C SER A 163 -5.11 -18.74 -2.27
N ARG A 164 -4.61 -18.32 -3.44
CA ARG A 164 -3.96 -19.19 -4.43
C ARG A 164 -2.44 -19.12 -4.41
N ALA A 165 -1.87 -18.00 -3.99
CA ALA A 165 -0.43 -17.80 -3.96
C ALA A 165 0.24 -18.81 -3.03
N ASP A 166 1.37 -19.34 -3.49
CA ASP A 166 2.29 -20.07 -2.62
C ASP A 166 2.98 -19.05 -1.71
N LEU A 167 2.57 -19.09 -0.44
CA LEU A 167 3.09 -18.25 0.65
C LEU A 167 3.76 -19.14 1.70
N SER A 168 4.39 -20.23 1.26
CA SER A 168 5.27 -21.06 2.09
C SER A 168 6.46 -20.24 2.62
N GLU A 169 7.07 -20.72 3.70
CA GLU A 169 8.24 -20.06 4.26
C GLU A 169 9.43 -20.12 3.29
N SER A 170 10.12 -18.99 3.16
CA SER A 170 11.32 -18.87 2.33
C SER A 170 12.57 -19.45 3.01
N LEU A 171 12.54 -19.59 4.34
CA LEU A 171 13.61 -20.25 5.09
C LEU A 171 13.38 -21.78 5.12
N PRO A 172 14.45 -22.58 5.01
CA PRO A 172 14.40 -24.00 5.31
C PRO A 172 13.85 -24.26 6.73
N PRO A 173 13.15 -25.38 6.98
CA PRO A 173 12.56 -25.68 8.29
C PRO A 173 13.55 -25.70 9.48
N SER A 174 14.84 -25.89 9.21
CA SER A 174 15.91 -25.87 10.21
C SER A 174 16.31 -24.47 10.67
N LEU A 175 15.85 -23.42 9.96
CA LEU A 175 16.16 -22.03 10.24
C LEU A 175 14.88 -21.29 10.65
N ALA A 176 14.96 -20.58 11.76
CA ALA A 176 13.88 -19.71 12.21
C ALA A 176 14.20 -18.26 11.85
N TRP A 177 13.17 -17.49 11.53
CA TRP A 177 13.30 -16.04 11.50
C TRP A 177 13.66 -15.52 12.90
N PRO A 178 14.54 -14.50 13.00
CA PRO A 178 14.79 -13.83 14.27
C PRO A 178 13.49 -13.24 14.80
N GLN A 179 13.40 -13.11 16.13
CA GLN A 179 12.25 -12.49 16.78
C GLN A 179 12.06 -11.05 16.30
N ALA A 180 10.81 -10.62 16.25
CA ALA A 180 10.47 -9.23 16.01
C ALA A 180 11.03 -8.34 17.15
N PRO A 181 11.34 -7.05 16.88
CA PRO A 181 11.60 -6.07 17.92
C PRO A 181 10.57 -6.18 19.05
N ARG A 182 11.07 -6.25 20.31
CA ARG A 182 10.31 -6.57 21.54
C ARG A 182 10.09 -8.06 21.83
N GLY A 183 10.82 -8.95 21.17
CA GLY A 183 10.86 -10.39 21.51
C GLY A 183 9.62 -11.17 21.09
N GLN A 184 8.76 -10.59 20.24
CA GLN A 184 7.57 -11.25 19.74
C GLN A 184 7.95 -12.29 18.68
N ALA A 185 7.18 -13.38 18.63
CA ALA A 185 7.32 -14.36 17.55
C ALA A 185 7.07 -13.68 16.21
N MET A 186 7.97 -13.92 15.25
CA MET A 186 7.82 -13.37 13.91
C MET A 186 6.63 -14.05 13.22
N HIS A 187 5.79 -13.27 12.54
CA HIS A 187 4.72 -13.82 11.70
C HIS A 187 5.31 -14.70 10.59
N SER A 188 4.58 -15.73 10.18
CA SER A 188 4.86 -16.37 8.89
C SER A 188 4.60 -15.42 7.72
N LEU A 189 5.14 -15.71 6.54
CA LEU A 189 4.88 -14.89 5.35
C LEU A 189 3.37 -14.81 5.06
N ARG A 190 2.68 -15.95 5.13
CA ARG A 190 1.21 -16.02 4.98
C ARG A 190 0.49 -15.17 6.03
N GLN A 191 0.84 -15.29 7.31
CA GLN A 191 0.21 -14.51 8.38
C GLN A 191 0.43 -13.01 8.19
N ALA A 192 1.65 -12.60 7.83
CA ALA A 192 1.98 -11.20 7.60
C ALA A 192 1.15 -10.61 6.45
N LEU A 193 1.12 -11.29 5.31
CA LEU A 193 0.37 -10.83 4.13
C LEU A 193 -1.14 -10.84 4.39
N THR A 194 -1.68 -11.91 4.97
CA THR A 194 -3.11 -11.96 5.31
C THR A 194 -3.50 -10.80 6.24
N TYR A 195 -2.71 -10.52 7.27
CA TYR A 195 -2.97 -9.41 8.19
C TYR A 195 -2.92 -8.05 7.50
N LEU A 196 -1.90 -7.79 6.68
CA LEU A 196 -1.77 -6.52 5.98
C LEU A 196 -2.86 -6.31 4.92
N HIS A 197 -3.40 -7.36 4.32
CA HIS A 197 -4.51 -7.22 3.37
C HIS A 197 -5.90 -7.21 4.03
N HIS A 198 -5.99 -7.70 5.27
CA HIS A 198 -7.24 -7.81 6.01
C HIS A 198 -7.01 -7.59 7.52
N PRO A 199 -6.70 -6.35 7.94
CA PRO A 199 -6.48 -6.05 9.34
C PRO A 199 -7.81 -6.08 10.10
N ALA A 200 -7.81 -6.63 11.31
CA ALA A 200 -9.00 -6.62 12.16
C ALA A 200 -9.50 -5.20 12.44
N ALA A 201 -10.79 -5.05 12.76
CA ALA A 201 -11.40 -3.75 13.01
C ALA A 201 -10.75 -2.95 14.16
N ASP A 202 -10.21 -3.64 15.16
CA ASP A 202 -9.51 -3.08 16.31
C ASP A 202 -8.00 -2.88 16.07
N ALA A 203 -7.50 -3.18 14.86
CA ALA A 203 -6.11 -2.98 14.51
C ALA A 203 -5.71 -1.51 14.61
N SER A 204 -4.55 -1.24 15.19
CA SER A 204 -3.99 0.12 15.25
C SER A 204 -3.62 0.61 13.85
N ILE A 205 -4.40 1.58 13.34
CA ILE A 205 -4.11 2.25 12.06
C ILE A 205 -2.74 2.92 12.11
N ALA A 206 -2.41 3.60 13.20
CA ALA A 206 -1.10 4.24 13.38
C ALA A 206 0.06 3.24 13.22
N ALA A 207 -0.05 2.05 13.82
CA ALA A 207 0.98 1.00 13.71
C ALA A 207 1.08 0.37 12.30
N LEU A 208 -0.02 0.41 11.54
CA LEU A 208 -0.05 0.00 10.14
C LEU A 208 0.57 1.06 9.22
N GLU A 209 0.34 2.34 9.49
CA GLU A 209 0.84 3.49 8.74
C GLU A 209 2.34 3.72 8.96
N ASP A 210 2.80 3.68 10.21
CA ASP A 210 4.23 3.80 10.55
C ASP A 210 5.03 2.51 10.27
N ARG A 211 4.33 1.45 9.86
CA ARG A 211 4.87 0.12 9.53
C ARG A 211 5.65 -0.53 10.69
N SER A 212 5.24 -0.25 11.93
CA SER A 212 5.82 -0.83 13.15
C SER A 212 5.23 -2.19 13.52
N HIS A 213 4.06 -2.54 12.98
CA HIS A 213 3.40 -3.82 13.23
C HIS A 213 4.28 -5.04 12.83
N PRO A 214 4.27 -6.17 13.57
CA PRO A 214 5.07 -7.36 13.25
C PRO A 214 4.91 -7.90 11.83
N ALA A 215 3.70 -7.80 11.27
CA ALA A 215 3.45 -8.17 9.87
C ALA A 215 4.34 -7.38 8.87
N TRP A 216 4.53 -6.07 9.09
CA TRP A 216 5.43 -5.26 8.28
C TRP A 216 6.89 -5.61 8.53
N GLN A 217 7.27 -5.89 9.77
CA GLN A 217 8.63 -6.29 10.12
C GLN A 217 9.03 -7.60 9.44
N ARG A 218 8.10 -8.55 9.33
CA ARG A 218 8.30 -9.80 8.57
C ARG A 218 8.62 -9.53 7.09
N LEU A 219 7.90 -8.61 6.44
CA LEU A 219 8.17 -8.24 5.04
C LEU A 219 9.50 -7.48 4.88
N LYS A 220 9.82 -6.59 5.82
CA LYS A 220 11.12 -5.89 5.83
C LYS A 220 12.28 -6.89 5.97
N ALA A 221 12.12 -7.91 6.81
CA ALA A 221 13.11 -8.96 6.99
C ALA A 221 13.25 -9.83 5.72
N GLU A 222 12.15 -10.16 5.05
CA GLU A 222 12.15 -10.87 3.76
C GLU A 222 12.94 -10.10 2.70
N GLU A 223 12.61 -8.82 2.50
CA GLU A 223 13.25 -7.96 1.51
C GLU A 223 14.75 -7.80 1.80
N LEU A 224 15.10 -7.56 3.07
CA LEU A 224 16.50 -7.42 3.47
C LEU A 224 17.27 -8.72 3.23
N LEU A 225 16.70 -9.88 3.57
CA LEU A 225 17.33 -11.17 3.31
C LEU A 225 17.53 -11.40 1.81
N ALA A 226 16.51 -11.16 0.99
CA ALA A 226 16.60 -11.28 -0.46
C ALA A 226 17.71 -10.38 -1.04
N GLN A 227 17.81 -9.14 -0.55
CA GLN A 227 18.88 -8.22 -0.93
C GLN A 227 20.26 -8.74 -0.52
N GLN A 228 20.43 -9.22 0.72
CA GLN A 228 21.70 -9.76 1.21
C GLN A 228 22.14 -10.99 0.41
N LEU A 229 21.20 -11.89 0.10
CA LEU A 229 21.46 -13.07 -0.72
C LEU A 229 21.89 -12.67 -2.14
N SER A 230 21.19 -11.72 -2.76
CA SER A 230 21.56 -11.19 -4.08
C SER A 230 22.99 -10.60 -4.09
N GLN A 231 23.33 -9.80 -3.09
CA GLN A 231 24.67 -9.22 -2.94
C GLN A 231 25.74 -10.29 -2.72
N HIS A 232 25.43 -11.31 -1.91
CA HIS A 232 26.34 -12.42 -1.65
C HIS A 232 26.60 -13.23 -2.92
N MET A 233 25.55 -13.56 -3.69
CA MET A 233 25.68 -14.26 -4.97
C MET A 233 26.51 -13.45 -5.97
N ALA A 234 26.28 -12.14 -6.07
CA ALA A 234 27.08 -11.26 -6.92
C ALA A 234 28.55 -11.20 -6.48
N LYS A 235 28.80 -11.21 -5.16
CA LYS A 235 30.17 -11.31 -4.62
C LYS A 235 30.82 -12.63 -5.00
N GLN A 236 30.14 -13.75 -4.79
CA GLN A 236 30.65 -15.08 -5.16
C GLN A 236 31.01 -15.15 -6.64
N GLU A 237 30.19 -14.56 -7.51
CA GLU A 237 30.48 -14.54 -8.95
C GLU A 237 31.70 -13.69 -9.28
N ARG A 238 31.88 -12.53 -8.62
CA ARG A 238 33.12 -11.73 -8.75
C ARG A 238 34.33 -12.48 -8.22
N ASP A 239 34.21 -13.18 -7.10
CA ASP A 239 35.30 -13.94 -6.48
C ASP A 239 35.74 -15.14 -7.35
N ARG A 240 34.92 -15.57 -8.32
CA ARG A 240 35.30 -16.56 -9.34
C ARG A 240 36.15 -15.95 -10.46
N LEU A 241 36.04 -14.65 -10.71
CA LEU A 241 36.91 -13.97 -11.66
C LEU A 241 38.35 -14.01 -11.13
N ARG A 242 39.29 -14.37 -11.99
CA ARG A 242 40.72 -14.44 -11.68
C ARG A 242 41.43 -13.33 -12.44
N ALA A 243 42.20 -12.54 -11.71
CA ALA A 243 43.13 -11.56 -12.29
C ALA A 243 44.52 -11.80 -11.70
N PRO A 244 45.60 -11.63 -12.48
CA PRO A 244 46.95 -11.63 -11.93
C PRO A 244 47.09 -10.55 -10.86
N ALA A 245 47.72 -10.89 -9.73
CA ALA A 245 48.04 -9.89 -8.71
C ALA A 245 49.11 -8.93 -9.25
N LEU A 246 48.79 -7.64 -9.29
CA LEU A 246 49.76 -6.58 -9.58
C LEU A 246 50.61 -6.37 -8.34
N LYS A 247 51.82 -6.92 -8.34
CA LYS A 247 52.74 -6.77 -7.21
C LYS A 247 53.39 -5.39 -7.25
N ALA A 248 53.22 -4.62 -6.18
CA ALA A 248 53.97 -3.39 -6.01
C ALA A 248 55.48 -3.67 -6.04
N GLN A 249 56.22 -2.89 -6.82
CA GLN A 249 57.67 -2.96 -6.89
C GLN A 249 58.26 -1.87 -6.00
N LYS A 250 59.25 -2.23 -5.18
CA LYS A 250 60.01 -1.27 -4.37
C LYS A 250 60.72 -0.27 -5.29
N GLY A 251 60.53 1.02 -5.07
CA GLY A 251 61.03 2.09 -5.95
C GLY A 251 60.24 2.24 -7.27
N GLY A 252 59.09 1.57 -7.38
CA GLY A 252 58.21 1.67 -8.54
C GLY A 252 57.42 2.98 -8.58
N TRP A 253 56.49 3.07 -9.52
CA TRP A 253 55.68 4.27 -9.78
C TRP A 253 54.95 4.82 -8.55
N HIS A 254 54.50 3.95 -7.65
CA HIS A 254 53.86 4.37 -6.39
C HIS A 254 54.79 5.23 -5.53
N ASP A 255 56.01 4.73 -5.27
CA ASP A 255 56.99 5.42 -4.42
C ASP A 255 57.48 6.71 -5.08
N GLN A 256 57.67 6.69 -6.41
CA GLN A 256 58.06 7.87 -7.19
C GLN A 256 56.98 8.95 -7.17
N PHE A 257 55.71 8.56 -7.33
CA PHE A 257 54.58 9.48 -7.26
C PHE A 257 54.46 10.09 -5.86
N GLN A 258 54.55 9.27 -4.81
CA GLN A 258 54.48 9.75 -3.43
C GLN A 258 55.62 10.74 -3.11
N ALA A 259 56.82 10.51 -3.63
CA ALA A 259 57.96 11.41 -3.45
C ALA A 259 57.82 12.74 -4.22
N ALA A 260 57.06 12.75 -5.31
CA ALA A 260 56.81 13.96 -6.13
C ALA A 260 55.72 14.87 -5.55
N LEU A 261 54.95 14.42 -4.55
CA LEU A 261 53.89 15.21 -3.96
C LEU A 261 54.47 16.36 -3.11
N PRO A 262 53.92 17.59 -3.21
CA PRO A 262 54.37 18.73 -2.42
C PRO A 262 53.88 18.69 -0.96
N PHE A 263 53.32 17.56 -0.51
CA PHE A 263 52.76 17.37 0.83
C PHE A 263 52.91 15.91 1.27
N GLN A 264 52.84 15.70 2.58
CA GLN A 264 52.77 14.35 3.15
C GLN A 264 51.34 13.83 3.16
N LEU A 265 51.18 12.54 2.86
CA LEU A 265 49.89 11.87 2.97
C LEU A 265 49.42 11.84 4.43
N THR A 266 48.13 12.09 4.64
CA THR A 266 47.50 11.93 5.95
C THR A 266 47.46 10.46 6.38
N ALA A 267 47.28 10.21 7.68
CA ALA A 267 47.14 8.85 8.20
C ALA A 267 45.98 8.07 7.53
N ALA A 268 44.86 8.75 7.23
CA ALA A 268 43.72 8.14 6.53
C ALA A 268 44.08 7.76 5.09
N GLN A 269 44.79 8.62 4.36
CA GLN A 269 45.24 8.33 2.99
C GLN A 269 46.26 7.19 2.95
N GLN A 270 47.21 7.16 3.89
CA GLN A 270 48.18 6.07 4.01
C GLN A 270 47.51 4.73 4.34
N ARG A 271 46.46 4.74 5.17
CA ARG A 271 45.69 3.54 5.49
C ARG A 271 44.97 3.01 4.25
N VAL A 272 44.23 3.86 3.53
CA VAL A 272 43.53 3.46 2.31
C VAL A 272 44.49 2.95 1.24
N GLY A 273 45.65 3.60 1.07
CA GLY A 273 46.68 3.14 0.12
C GLY A 273 47.30 1.77 0.45
N LYS A 274 47.17 1.29 1.70
CA LYS A 274 47.57 -0.07 2.11
C LYS A 274 46.42 -1.09 2.02
N GLU A 275 45.18 -0.63 2.02
CA GLU A 275 43.97 -1.47 1.93
C GLU A 275 43.63 -1.89 0.50
N ILE A 276 44.02 -1.08 -0.50
CA ILE A 276 43.83 -1.31 -1.94
C ILE A 276 45.04 -2.04 -2.52
#